data_AF-A0A026WCQ0-F1
#
_entry.id   AF-A0A026WCQ0-F1
#
_cell.length_a   1.000
_cell.length_b   1.000
_cell.length_c   1.000
_cell.angle_alpha   90.00
_cell.angle_beta   90.00
_cell.angle_gamma   90.00
#
_symmetry.space_group_name_H-M   'P 1'
#
loop_
_entity.id
_entity.type
_entity.pdbx_description
1 polymer ?
#
loop_
_entity_poly.entity_id
_entity_poly.type
_entity_poly.pdbx_seq_one_letter_code
_entity_poly.pdbx_strand_id
1 'polypeptide(L)'
;MADSRALSSDIFSKMQDFPPLEATVKNIGRNWWMWKKNFLSFLQKEDPKELYKDQWRTKELKILLSDLDLYFIFGVKNKPTDENIDRYIDSLMQFFCIDHVHVSLFQLLAIASNHSDPVSIVKEKIIQDIRNCNFTGKTMLFLQSRGENLVSYLQLLDLHKITLFWKHCEELTAQTNAPKEVTINAQLGDARCIRCGTCHDRNNCPAHGMQCTNCKGYNHFTRNCKVKYVRNCTKCGLDHVQSRCLAFGERCTKCGKTNHFSWLCQVPVVKDCSRCGGDHAVSACPAQGRMCSRCNKPNHLKEKCVSKLNVKE
;
A
#
# COMPACT_ATOMS: atom_id res chain seq x y z
N MET A 1 18.40 -1.47 54.41
CA MET A 1 17.81 -0.27 53.78
C MET A 1 18.77 0.92 53.71
N ALA A 2 19.67 1.14 54.69
CA ALA A 2 20.66 2.22 54.64
C ALA A 2 21.74 2.07 53.54
N ASP A 3 22.21 0.83 53.30
CA ASP A 3 23.21 0.52 52.25
C ASP A 3 22.74 0.83 50.83
N SER A 4 21.42 0.80 50.58
CA SER A 4 20.91 0.87 49.21
C SER A 4 20.81 2.28 48.64
N ARG A 5 20.63 3.28 49.50
CA ARG A 5 20.69 4.69 49.10
C ARG A 5 22.12 5.14 48.86
N ALA A 6 23.06 4.70 49.69
CA ALA A 6 24.47 5.06 49.58
C ALA A 6 25.07 4.55 48.25
N LEU A 7 24.80 3.29 47.88
CA LEU A 7 25.27 2.74 46.61
C LEU A 7 24.56 3.35 45.38
N SER A 8 23.26 3.66 45.47
CA SER A 8 22.57 4.35 44.37
C SER A 8 23.16 5.75 44.10
N SER A 9 23.47 6.50 45.16
CA SER A 9 24.12 7.81 45.05
C SER A 9 25.52 7.72 44.48
N ASP A 10 26.26 6.65 44.80
CA ASP A 10 27.60 6.37 44.28
C ASP A 10 27.58 6.04 42.78
N ILE A 11 26.62 5.23 42.31
CA ILE A 11 26.43 4.94 40.88
C ILE A 11 26.07 6.20 40.11
N PHE A 12 25.15 7.03 40.61
CA PHE A 12 24.79 8.31 39.97
C PHE A 12 25.96 9.29 39.94
N SER A 13 26.81 9.31 40.97
CA SER A 13 28.04 10.12 40.97
C SER A 13 29.00 9.64 39.89
N LYS A 14 29.24 8.32 39.80
CA LYS A 14 30.10 7.73 38.77
C LYS A 14 29.55 7.89 37.35
N MET A 15 28.22 8.01 37.20
CA MET A 15 27.60 8.32 35.91
C MET A 15 27.94 9.73 35.40
N GLN A 16 28.26 10.70 36.27
CA GLN A 16 28.66 12.04 35.84
C GLN A 16 29.96 12.02 35.04
N ASP A 17 30.84 11.06 35.33
CA ASP A 17 32.12 10.86 34.64
C ASP A 17 32.00 9.92 33.43
N PHE A 18 30.80 9.41 33.14
CA PHE A 18 30.59 8.54 31.98
C PHE A 18 30.75 9.36 30.69
N PRO A 19 31.54 8.88 29.70
CA PRO A 19 31.84 9.68 28.52
C PRO A 19 30.56 10.09 27.78
N PRO A 20 30.46 11.36 27.35
CA PRO A 20 29.29 11.82 26.61
C PRO A 20 29.21 11.13 25.24
N LEU A 21 28.02 11.13 24.66
CA LEU A 21 27.84 10.67 23.29
C LEU A 21 28.60 11.58 22.32
N GLU A 22 29.61 11.03 21.64
CA GLU A 22 30.31 11.76 20.59
C GLU A 22 29.41 11.95 19.36
N ALA A 23 28.74 13.10 19.28
CA ALA A 23 27.83 13.44 18.19
C ALA A 23 28.59 14.05 17.00
N THR A 24 29.39 13.25 16.29
CA THR A 24 29.85 13.64 14.95
C THR A 24 28.73 13.35 13.94
N VAL A 25 28.43 14.31 13.05
CA VAL A 25 27.32 14.20 12.07
C VAL A 25 27.48 12.97 11.17
N LYS A 26 28.72 12.57 10.90
CA LYS A 26 29.03 11.29 10.25
C LYS A 26 29.04 10.19 11.33
N ASN A 27 28.15 9.21 11.20
CA ASN A 27 28.08 7.99 12.03
C ASN A 27 27.37 8.12 13.40
N ILE A 28 26.52 9.13 13.61
CA ILE A 28 25.81 9.34 14.90
C ILE A 28 25.12 8.09 15.46
N GLY A 29 24.49 7.26 14.62
CA GLY A 29 23.86 6.04 15.09
C GLY A 29 24.88 5.00 15.58
N ARG A 30 26.05 4.88 14.92
CA ARG A 30 27.13 3.98 15.37
C ARG A 30 27.70 4.43 16.71
N ASN A 31 27.81 5.75 16.90
CA ASN A 31 28.27 6.33 18.14
C ASN A 31 27.24 6.11 19.26
N TRP A 32 25.95 6.26 18.97
CA TRP A 32 24.86 5.93 19.89
C TRP A 32 24.93 4.46 20.32
N TRP A 33 25.09 3.55 19.36
CA TRP A 33 25.18 2.13 19.67
C TRP A 33 26.36 1.83 20.61
N MET A 34 27.55 2.31 20.27
CA MET A 34 28.75 2.07 21.06
C MET A 34 28.58 2.64 22.48
N TRP A 35 28.00 3.84 22.56
CA TRP A 35 27.68 4.50 23.82
C TRP A 35 26.70 3.67 24.66
N LYS A 36 25.57 3.23 24.07
CA LYS A 36 24.56 2.41 24.74
C LYS A 36 25.14 1.08 25.25
N LYS A 37 25.98 0.42 24.45
CA LYS A 37 26.67 -0.81 24.85
C LYS A 37 27.59 -0.57 26.04
N ASN A 38 28.41 0.48 25.98
CA ASN A 38 29.31 0.85 27.08
C ASN A 38 28.54 1.22 28.35
N PHE A 39 27.41 1.92 28.18
CA PHE A 39 26.54 2.32 29.29
C PHE A 39 25.91 1.12 29.99
N LEU A 40 25.35 0.18 29.23
CA LEU A 40 24.80 -1.06 29.79
C LEU A 40 25.89 -1.93 30.46
N SER A 41 27.09 -1.99 29.88
CA SER A 41 28.23 -2.69 30.50
C SER A 41 28.70 -2.02 31.79
N PHE A 42 28.67 -0.69 31.85
CA PHE A 42 28.96 0.06 33.07
C PHE A 42 27.95 -0.28 34.18
N LEU A 43 26.65 -0.23 33.88
CA LEU A 43 25.61 -0.59 34.85
C LEU A 43 25.77 -2.02 35.39
N GLN A 44 26.11 -2.99 34.52
CA GLN A 44 26.38 -4.37 34.93
C GLN A 44 27.62 -4.51 35.82
N LYS A 45 28.64 -3.70 35.59
CA LYS A 45 29.89 -3.73 36.35
C LYS A 45 29.74 -3.11 37.74
N GLU A 46 28.99 -2.00 37.85
CA GLU A 46 28.74 -1.32 39.12
C GLU A 46 27.70 -2.05 39.99
N ASP A 47 26.86 -2.91 39.39
CA ASP A 47 25.92 -3.77 40.10
C ASP A 47 26.12 -5.27 39.77
N PRO A 48 27.30 -5.86 40.10
CA PRO A 48 27.65 -7.22 39.69
C PRO A 48 26.84 -8.29 40.42
N LYS A 49 26.21 -7.94 41.55
CA LYS A 49 25.29 -8.79 42.31
C LYS A 49 23.82 -8.57 41.94
N GLU A 50 23.54 -7.71 40.94
CA GLU A 50 22.20 -7.38 40.45
C GLU A 50 21.24 -6.90 41.56
N LEU A 51 21.76 -6.25 42.61
CA LEU A 51 20.99 -5.78 43.77
C LEU A 51 20.04 -4.63 43.42
N TYR A 52 20.33 -3.91 42.33
CA TYR A 52 19.55 -2.78 41.82
C TYR A 52 19.05 -3.04 40.40
N LYS A 53 19.11 -4.30 39.95
CA LYS A 53 18.59 -4.73 38.65
C LYS A 53 17.18 -4.21 38.41
N ASP A 54 16.35 -4.13 39.44
CA ASP A 54 14.98 -3.62 39.34
C ASP A 54 14.90 -2.10 39.14
N GLN A 55 15.91 -1.33 39.56
CA GLN A 55 15.97 0.13 39.42
C GLN A 55 16.46 0.61 38.05
N TRP A 56 17.35 -0.15 37.40
CA TRP A 56 17.81 0.18 36.04
C TRP A 56 17.23 -0.74 34.96
N ARG A 57 16.56 -1.85 35.30
CA ARG A 57 15.61 -2.53 34.39
C ARG A 57 14.18 -2.02 34.54
N THR A 58 14.00 -0.81 35.09
CA THR A 58 12.69 -0.16 35.11
C THR A 58 12.12 -0.12 33.70
N LYS A 59 10.79 -0.20 33.64
CA LYS A 59 10.05 -0.05 32.39
C LYS A 59 10.41 1.28 31.71
N GLU A 60 10.70 2.32 32.49
CA GLU A 60 11.06 3.65 32.01
C GLU A 60 12.42 3.69 31.30
N LEU A 61 13.49 3.11 31.87
CA LEU A 61 14.79 3.10 31.19
C LEU A 61 14.74 2.28 29.90
N LYS A 62 14.02 1.16 29.91
CA LYS A 62 13.81 0.36 28.70
C LYS A 62 13.06 1.14 27.63
N ILE A 63 11.98 1.84 27.98
CA ILE A 63 11.21 2.67 27.05
C ILE A 63 12.12 3.79 26.49
N LEU A 64 12.84 4.51 27.35
CA LEU A 64 13.73 5.59 26.93
C LEU A 64 14.82 5.11 25.96
N LEU A 65 15.48 3.98 26.28
CA LEU A 65 16.49 3.40 25.40
C LEU A 65 15.91 2.89 24.08
N SER A 66 14.64 2.45 24.06
CA SER A 66 13.93 2.07 22.83
C SER A 66 13.55 3.29 21.99
N ASP A 67 13.04 4.36 22.60
CA ASP A 67 12.71 5.61 21.91
C ASP A 67 13.96 6.24 21.28
N LEU A 68 15.09 6.21 21.99
CA LEU A 68 16.38 6.67 21.47
C LEU A 68 16.89 5.75 20.35
N ASP A 69 16.76 4.43 20.45
CA ASP A 69 17.07 3.52 19.34
C ASP A 69 16.28 3.90 18.08
N LEU A 70 14.96 4.11 18.20
CA LEU A 70 14.11 4.53 17.08
C LEU A 70 14.57 5.85 16.49
N TYR A 71 14.91 6.83 17.32
CA TYR A 71 15.43 8.13 16.88
C TYR A 71 16.77 8.00 16.15
N PHE A 72 17.72 7.22 16.68
CA PHE A 72 19.04 7.09 16.05
C PHE A 72 19.03 6.18 14.80
N ILE A 73 18.06 5.26 14.69
CA ILE A 73 17.89 4.36 13.53
C ILE A 73 17.07 5.03 12.42
N PHE A 74 15.93 5.64 12.74
CA PHE A 74 15.00 6.18 11.75
C PHE A 74 15.00 7.72 11.69
N GLY A 75 15.64 8.40 12.64
CA GLY A 75 15.63 9.86 12.71
C GLY A 75 14.22 10.42 12.91
N VAL A 76 13.92 11.48 12.17
CA VAL A 76 12.59 12.10 12.10
C VAL A 76 11.68 11.45 11.04
N LYS A 77 12.06 10.28 10.51
CA LYS A 77 11.27 9.59 9.48
C LYS A 77 9.92 9.17 10.07
N ASN A 78 8.87 9.70 9.46
CA ASN A 78 7.48 9.34 9.72
C ASN A 78 6.83 9.02 8.38
N LYS A 79 5.72 8.27 8.41
CA LYS A 79 4.95 7.95 7.21
C LYS A 79 4.43 9.23 6.54
N PRO A 80 4.78 9.52 5.28
CA PRO A 80 4.17 10.59 4.50
C PRO A 80 2.66 10.36 4.34
N THR A 81 1.89 11.46 4.28
CA THR A 81 0.43 11.43 4.15
C THR A 81 -0.08 10.72 2.90
N ASP A 82 0.70 10.70 1.82
CA ASP A 82 0.37 10.12 0.51
C ASP A 82 1.08 8.78 0.23
N GLU A 83 1.98 8.35 1.11
CA GLU A 83 2.66 7.08 0.98
C GLU A 83 1.76 5.92 1.43
N ASN A 84 1.82 4.82 0.68
CA ASN A 84 1.13 3.58 1.04
C ASN A 84 1.84 2.89 2.23
N ILE A 85 1.08 2.34 3.17
CA ILE A 85 1.63 1.69 4.38
C ILE A 85 2.62 0.57 4.03
N ASP A 86 2.36 -0.26 3.01
CA ASP A 86 3.30 -1.32 2.61
C ASP A 86 4.62 -0.73 2.13
N ARG A 87 4.57 0.30 1.30
CA ARG A 87 5.78 1.01 0.84
C ARG A 87 6.55 1.66 1.98
N TYR A 88 5.84 2.24 2.94
CA TYR A 88 6.46 2.82 4.13
C TYR A 88 7.19 1.74 4.93
N ILE A 89 6.54 0.61 5.21
CA ILE A 89 7.13 -0.52 5.94
C ILE A 89 8.31 -1.12 5.18
N ASP A 90 8.20 -1.31 3.86
CA ASP A 90 9.30 -1.76 3.02
C ASP A 90 10.48 -0.78 3.12
N SER A 91 10.22 0.53 3.13
CA SER A 91 11.24 1.56 3.30
C SER A 91 11.86 1.61 4.70
N LEU A 92 11.16 1.08 5.73
CA LEU A 92 11.72 0.89 7.07
C LEU A 92 12.57 -0.39 7.10
N MET A 93 12.09 -1.48 6.50
CA MET A 93 12.82 -2.74 6.36
C MET A 93 14.07 -2.59 5.48
N GLN A 94 14.07 -1.69 4.50
CA GLN A 94 15.21 -1.41 3.63
C GLN A 94 16.42 -0.82 4.37
N PHE A 95 16.22 -0.26 5.57
CA PHE A 95 17.35 0.07 6.46
C PHE A 95 18.13 -1.18 6.91
N PHE A 96 17.55 -2.37 6.73
CA PHE A 96 18.07 -3.66 7.21
C PHE A 96 18.36 -4.68 6.08
N CYS A 97 17.74 -4.58 4.89
CA CYS A 97 17.90 -5.55 3.78
C CYS A 97 19.21 -5.41 2.96
N ILE A 98 19.90 -6.52 2.65
CA ILE A 98 21.16 -6.57 1.89
C ILE A 98 20.85 -6.82 0.40
N ASP A 99 20.96 -5.80 -0.45
CA ASP A 99 21.08 -6.00 -1.91
C ASP A 99 22.43 -5.43 -2.40
N HIS A 100 23.41 -6.34 -2.41
CA HIS A 100 24.69 -6.48 -3.11
C HIS A 100 25.50 -5.36 -3.80
N VAL A 101 25.18 -4.05 -3.78
CA VAL A 101 26.08 -3.04 -4.41
C VAL A 101 26.35 -1.79 -3.57
N HIS A 102 25.59 -1.51 -2.50
CA HIS A 102 25.93 -0.44 -1.57
C HIS A 102 25.56 -0.87 -0.14
N VAL A 103 26.57 -1.24 0.66
CA VAL A 103 26.38 -1.40 2.10
C VAL A 103 26.10 -0.01 2.67
N SER A 104 24.83 0.30 2.93
CA SER A 104 24.45 1.60 3.49
C SER A 104 24.89 1.67 4.96
N LEU A 105 25.25 2.87 5.41
CA LEU A 105 25.69 3.17 6.78
C LEU A 105 24.74 2.65 7.87
N PHE A 106 23.46 2.46 7.54
CA PHE A 106 22.42 1.97 8.44
C PHE A 106 22.48 0.46 8.71
N GLN A 107 23.09 -0.30 7.81
CA GLN A 107 23.20 -1.76 7.90
C GLN A 107 24.24 -2.21 8.94
N LEU A 108 25.35 -1.47 9.03
CA LEU A 108 26.34 -1.58 10.10
C LEU A 108 25.75 -1.25 11.48
N LEU A 109 24.72 -0.42 11.50
CA LEU A 109 24.05 0.08 12.69
C LEU A 109 23.12 -0.97 13.31
N ALA A 110 22.37 -1.69 12.49
CA ALA A 110 21.47 -2.75 12.94
C ALA A 110 22.22 -4.03 13.38
N ILE A 111 23.24 -4.44 12.62
CA ILE A 111 24.08 -5.61 12.93
C ILE A 111 24.96 -5.36 14.16
N ALA A 112 25.46 -4.12 14.34
CA ALA A 112 26.16 -3.75 15.57
C ALA A 112 25.22 -3.76 16.77
N SER A 113 23.94 -3.39 16.61
CA SER A 113 22.99 -3.18 17.71
C SER A 113 22.55 -4.38 18.54
N ASN A 114 22.99 -5.61 18.24
CA ASN A 114 22.55 -6.83 18.95
C ASN A 114 21.01 -7.01 18.99
N HIS A 115 20.26 -6.28 18.17
CA HIS A 115 18.85 -6.54 17.95
C HIS A 115 18.77 -7.71 16.99
N SER A 116 18.69 -8.92 17.55
CA SER A 116 18.56 -10.17 16.82
C SER A 116 17.29 -10.26 15.96
N ASP A 117 16.42 -9.25 16.03
CA ASP A 117 15.14 -9.21 15.34
C ASP A 117 14.80 -7.79 14.80
N PRO A 118 15.23 -7.47 13.56
CA PRO A 118 14.85 -6.24 12.86
C PRO A 118 13.33 -6.03 12.76
N VAL A 119 12.55 -7.12 12.71
CA VAL A 119 11.09 -7.06 12.63
C VAL A 119 10.52 -6.45 13.90
N SER A 120 11.07 -6.77 15.06
CA SER A 120 10.66 -6.18 16.35
C SER A 120 10.92 -4.68 16.42
N ILE A 121 12.04 -4.17 15.89
CA ILE A 121 12.32 -2.73 15.85
C ILE A 121 11.32 -2.01 14.93
N VAL A 122 11.10 -2.55 13.73
CA VAL A 122 10.16 -1.97 12.77
C VAL A 122 8.72 -1.98 13.32
N LYS A 123 8.33 -3.04 14.03
CA LYS A 123 7.06 -3.09 14.76
C LYS A 123 6.94 -1.95 15.77
N GLU A 124 7.95 -1.74 16.61
CA GLU A 124 7.90 -0.68 17.63
C GLU A 124 7.79 0.71 16.97
N LYS A 125 8.52 0.93 15.87
CA LYS A 125 8.41 2.16 15.07
C LYS A 125 6.98 2.38 14.56
N ILE A 126 6.37 1.35 13.99
CA ILE A 126 5.00 1.43 13.47
C ILE A 126 4.00 1.70 14.61
N ILE A 127 4.17 1.06 15.77
CA ILE A 127 3.31 1.30 16.95
C ILE A 127 3.42 2.76 17.40
N GLN A 128 4.64 3.32 17.43
CA GLN A 128 4.86 4.74 17.76
C GLN A 128 4.18 5.67 16.74
N ASP A 129 4.28 5.36 15.44
CA ASP A 129 3.66 6.16 14.39
C ASP A 129 2.13 6.11 14.42
N ILE A 130 1.56 4.92 14.68
CA ILE A 130 0.11 4.74 14.87
C ILE A 130 -0.35 5.55 16.10
N ARG A 131 0.41 5.53 17.20
CA ARG A 131 0.08 6.32 18.40
C ARG A 131 0.09 7.82 18.12
N ASN A 132 0.97 8.28 17.24
CA ASN A 132 1.07 9.69 16.85
C ASN A 132 0.02 10.10 15.80
N CYS A 133 -0.76 9.16 15.28
CA CYS A 133 -1.88 9.46 14.40
C CYS A 133 -3.05 10.04 15.21
N ASN A 134 -3.54 11.21 14.80
CA ASN A 134 -4.73 11.84 15.36
C ASN A 134 -6.01 11.16 14.84
N PHE A 135 -6.27 9.93 15.31
CA PHE A 135 -7.48 9.20 14.94
C PHE A 135 -8.73 9.86 15.51
N THR A 136 -9.77 9.99 14.70
CA THR A 136 -11.05 10.58 15.09
C THR A 136 -12.23 9.76 14.56
N GLY A 137 -13.43 10.02 15.08
CA GLY A 137 -14.68 9.46 14.54
C GLY A 137 -14.78 7.93 14.64
N LYS A 138 -15.12 7.24 13.52
CA LYS A 138 -15.31 5.77 13.53
C LYS A 138 -14.03 5.01 13.88
N THR A 139 -12.87 5.56 13.53
CA THR A 139 -11.58 4.97 13.88
C THR A 139 -11.38 4.97 15.39
N MET A 140 -11.74 6.05 16.09
CA MET A 140 -11.63 6.11 17.55
C MET A 140 -12.51 5.06 18.25
N LEU A 141 -13.74 4.86 17.77
CA LEU A 141 -14.64 3.82 18.28
C LEU A 141 -14.09 2.41 18.01
N PHE A 142 -13.50 2.20 16.83
CA PHE A 142 -12.82 0.96 16.50
C PHE A 142 -11.63 0.69 17.43
N LEU A 143 -10.81 1.70 17.76
CA LEU A 143 -9.70 1.58 18.71
C LEU A 143 -10.20 1.19 20.11
N GLN A 144 -11.25 1.86 20.60
CA GLN A 144 -11.86 1.58 21.91
C GLN A 144 -12.41 0.15 22.02
N SER A 145 -12.92 -0.41 20.92
CA SER A 145 -13.43 -1.79 20.90
C SER A 145 -12.35 -2.87 21.06
N ARG A 146 -11.06 -2.51 20.99
CA ARG A 146 -9.92 -3.43 21.11
C ARG A 146 -9.31 -3.47 22.52
N GLY A 147 -9.87 -2.71 23.47
CA GLY A 147 -9.44 -2.68 24.87
C GLY A 147 -8.92 -1.31 25.31
N GLU A 148 -8.64 -1.15 26.61
CA GLU A 148 -8.25 0.14 27.20
C GLU A 148 -6.85 0.61 26.78
N ASN A 149 -5.97 -0.29 26.34
CA ASN A 149 -4.59 0.04 25.98
C ASN A 149 -4.22 -0.44 24.57
N LEU A 150 -4.28 0.49 23.61
CA LEU A 150 -3.93 0.26 22.21
C LEU A 150 -2.49 -0.23 22.03
N VAL A 151 -1.53 0.33 22.78
CA VAL A 151 -0.12 -0.06 22.68
C VAL A 151 0.07 -1.51 23.10
N SER A 152 -0.51 -1.90 24.25
CA SER A 152 -0.47 -3.28 24.73
C SER A 152 -1.12 -4.24 23.73
N TYR A 153 -2.24 -3.86 23.11
CA TYR A 153 -2.89 -4.66 22.07
C TYR A 153 -1.97 -4.86 20.85
N LEU A 154 -1.38 -3.79 20.32
CA LEU A 154 -0.53 -3.87 19.13
C LEU A 154 0.76 -4.65 19.39
N GLN A 155 1.32 -4.58 20.60
CA GLN A 155 2.52 -5.35 20.99
C GLN A 155 2.31 -6.87 20.94
N LEU A 156 1.06 -7.35 21.06
CA LEU A 156 0.71 -8.77 20.94
C LEU A 156 0.60 -9.26 19.49
N LEU A 157 0.56 -8.35 18.52
CA LEU A 157 0.35 -8.67 17.11
C LEU A 157 1.68 -8.89 16.39
N ASP A 158 1.68 -9.71 15.34
CA ASP A 158 2.79 -9.80 14.38
C ASP A 158 2.80 -8.58 13.42
N LEU A 159 3.89 -8.39 12.69
CA LEU A 159 4.07 -7.21 11.83
C LEU A 159 2.96 -7.12 10.79
N HIS A 160 2.59 -8.25 10.19
CA HIS A 160 1.52 -8.31 9.18
C HIS A 160 0.17 -7.88 9.75
N LYS A 161 -0.18 -8.36 10.96
CA LYS A 161 -1.43 -7.97 11.64
C LYS A 161 -1.45 -6.50 12.02
N ILE A 162 -0.33 -5.92 12.46
CA ILE A 162 -0.22 -4.47 12.73
C ILE A 162 -0.39 -3.67 11.43
N THR A 163 0.20 -4.12 10.33
CA THR A 163 0.04 -3.50 9.01
C THR A 163 -1.43 -3.46 8.57
N LEU A 164 -2.12 -4.60 8.66
CA LEU A 164 -3.55 -4.69 8.32
C LEU A 164 -4.40 -3.80 9.23
N PHE A 165 -4.07 -3.76 10.53
CA PHE A 165 -4.73 -2.90 11.49
C PHE A 165 -4.61 -1.41 11.10
N TRP A 166 -3.41 -0.96 10.73
CA TRP A 166 -3.18 0.43 10.35
C TRP A 166 -3.91 0.79 9.04
N LYS A 167 -3.90 -0.10 8.03
CA LYS A 167 -4.67 0.08 6.79
C LYS A 167 -6.15 0.26 7.08
N HIS A 168 -6.71 -0.57 7.95
CA HIS A 168 -8.11 -0.46 8.32
C HIS A 168 -8.42 0.85 9.05
N CYS A 169 -7.50 1.35 9.87
CA CYS A 169 -7.64 2.66 10.51
C CYS A 169 -7.61 3.80 9.48
N GLU A 170 -6.73 3.75 8.46
CA GLU A 170 -6.72 4.74 7.37
C GLU A 170 -8.01 4.68 6.53
N GLU A 171 -8.52 3.48 6.24
CA GLU A 171 -9.78 3.27 5.52
C GLU A 171 -10.98 3.84 6.30
N LEU A 172 -11.08 3.56 7.61
CA LEU A 172 -12.15 4.08 8.46
C LEU A 172 -12.06 5.60 8.60
N THR A 173 -10.85 6.14 8.68
CA THR A 173 -10.63 7.60 8.73
C THR A 173 -11.03 8.23 7.40
N ALA A 174 -10.69 7.60 6.26
CA ALA A 174 -11.13 8.04 4.94
C ALA A 174 -12.66 7.96 4.76
N GLN A 175 -13.31 6.94 5.34
CA GLN A 175 -14.77 6.80 5.35
C GLN A 175 -15.48 7.78 6.29
N THR A 176 -14.80 8.30 7.31
CA THR A 176 -15.37 9.30 8.23
C THR A 176 -15.15 10.72 7.74
N ASN A 177 -14.06 10.94 7.00
CA ASN A 177 -13.77 12.17 6.25
C ASN A 177 -14.48 12.23 4.88
N ALA A 178 -15.16 11.14 4.48
CA ALA A 178 -16.18 11.21 3.46
C ALA A 178 -17.40 11.93 4.06
N PRO A 179 -17.91 13.02 3.45
CA PRO A 179 -19.10 13.66 3.96
C PRO A 179 -20.23 12.63 3.90
N LYS A 180 -20.81 12.31 5.06
CA LYS A 180 -22.14 11.70 5.11
C LYS A 180 -23.05 12.59 4.27
N GLU A 181 -23.73 12.00 3.29
CA GLU A 181 -24.92 12.60 2.70
C GLU A 181 -25.85 12.98 3.84
N VAL A 182 -25.90 14.26 4.17
CA VAL A 182 -26.97 14.85 4.97
C VAL A 182 -27.67 15.82 4.03
N THR A 183 -28.71 15.29 3.41
CA THR A 183 -29.83 16.06 2.92
C THR A 183 -30.36 16.89 4.08
N ILE A 184 -30.05 18.17 4.16
CA ILE A 184 -30.92 19.23 4.70
C ILE A 184 -30.50 20.56 4.04
N ASN A 185 -31.46 21.06 3.27
CA ASN A 185 -31.68 22.37 2.65
C ASN A 185 -30.81 23.61 3.01
N ALA A 186 -30.49 24.33 1.93
CA ALA A 186 -30.45 25.79 1.74
C ALA A 186 -29.20 26.62 2.12
N GLN A 187 -28.53 27.08 1.05
CA GLN A 187 -28.03 28.45 0.80
C GLN A 187 -26.84 29.00 1.63
N LEU A 188 -25.60 28.81 1.16
CA LEU A 188 -24.69 29.87 0.67
C LEU A 188 -23.43 29.20 0.05
N GLY A 189 -23.05 29.61 -1.16
CA GLY A 189 -22.10 28.88 -2.01
C GLY A 189 -20.65 28.92 -1.54
N ASP A 190 -20.07 27.75 -1.31
CA ASP A 190 -18.62 27.57 -1.16
C ASP A 190 -18.12 26.65 -2.29
N ALA A 191 -17.74 27.28 -3.41
CA ALA A 191 -17.38 26.59 -4.64
C ALA A 191 -15.99 25.95 -4.51
N ARG A 192 -15.94 24.72 -3.98
CA ARG A 192 -14.72 23.91 -3.96
C ARG A 192 -14.10 23.82 -5.36
N CYS A 193 -12.78 23.99 -5.45
CA CYS A 193 -12.11 23.99 -6.74
C CYS A 193 -12.16 22.59 -7.38
N ILE A 194 -12.68 22.52 -8.62
CA ILE A 194 -12.83 21.26 -9.36
C ILE A 194 -11.51 20.55 -9.67
N ARG A 195 -10.37 21.25 -9.60
CA ARG A 195 -9.04 20.75 -9.96
C ARG A 195 -8.36 20.00 -8.82
N CYS A 196 -8.45 20.52 -7.60
CA CYS A 196 -7.79 19.95 -6.42
C CYS A 196 -8.76 19.43 -5.34
N GLY A 197 -10.04 19.82 -5.44
CA GLY A 197 -11.10 19.46 -4.50
C GLY A 197 -11.12 20.30 -3.21
N THR A 198 -10.24 21.31 -3.09
CA THR A 198 -10.10 22.16 -1.89
C THR A 198 -10.53 23.60 -2.16
N CYS A 199 -10.80 24.36 -1.10
CA CYS A 199 -10.97 25.82 -1.17
C CYS A 199 -9.57 26.47 -1.14
N HIS A 200 -9.33 27.44 -2.02
CA HIS A 200 -8.08 28.20 -2.12
C HIS A 200 -8.33 29.46 -2.98
N ASP A 201 -7.44 30.44 -2.92
CA ASP A 201 -7.50 31.61 -3.81
C ASP A 201 -7.29 31.21 -5.27
N ARG A 202 -7.90 31.95 -6.20
CA ARG A 202 -8.00 31.59 -7.64
C ARG A 202 -6.67 31.18 -8.29
N ASN A 203 -5.54 31.74 -7.85
CA ASN A 203 -4.21 31.49 -8.40
C ASN A 203 -3.33 30.54 -7.58
N ASN A 204 -3.77 30.15 -6.38
CA ASN A 204 -3.01 29.31 -5.46
C ASN A 204 -3.49 27.85 -5.49
N CYS A 205 -3.91 27.38 -6.67
CA CYS A 205 -4.41 26.01 -6.80
C CYS A 205 -3.27 25.01 -6.56
N PRO A 206 -3.35 24.13 -5.54
CA PRO A 206 -2.31 23.14 -5.25
C PRO A 206 -2.08 22.14 -6.38
N ALA A 207 -3.05 22.01 -7.29
CA ALA A 207 -2.94 21.13 -8.44
C ALA A 207 -2.24 21.79 -9.65
N HIS A 208 -1.92 23.08 -9.60
CA HIS A 208 -1.26 23.78 -10.70
C HIS A 208 0.12 23.17 -10.99
N GLY A 209 0.41 22.89 -12.27
CA GLY A 209 1.65 22.23 -12.70
C GLY A 209 1.72 20.71 -12.47
N MET A 210 0.80 20.14 -11.68
CA MET A 210 0.77 18.70 -11.40
C MET A 210 0.24 17.91 -12.60
N GLN A 211 0.95 16.86 -13.00
CA GLN A 211 0.51 15.94 -14.05
C GLN A 211 -0.29 14.77 -13.46
N CYS A 212 -1.50 14.55 -13.99
CA CYS A 212 -2.36 13.45 -13.60
C CYS A 212 -1.83 12.12 -14.12
N THR A 213 -1.67 11.14 -13.22
CA THR A 213 -1.17 9.81 -13.57
C THR A 213 -2.14 9.02 -14.45
N ASN A 214 -3.45 9.28 -14.33
CA ASN A 214 -4.51 8.63 -15.11
C ASN A 214 -4.61 9.18 -16.55
N CYS A 215 -4.82 10.49 -16.72
CA CYS A 215 -5.10 11.05 -18.06
C CYS A 215 -3.90 11.70 -18.75
N LYS A 216 -2.76 11.83 -18.03
CA LYS A 216 -1.55 12.55 -18.44
C LYS A 216 -1.73 14.06 -18.68
N GLY A 217 -2.92 14.60 -18.41
CA GLY A 217 -3.19 16.04 -18.42
C GLY A 217 -2.67 16.74 -17.16
N TYR A 218 -2.58 18.07 -17.19
CA TYR A 218 -2.04 18.88 -16.09
C TYR A 218 -3.15 19.55 -15.27
N ASN A 219 -2.75 20.22 -14.19
CA ASN A 219 -3.56 21.17 -13.43
C ASN A 219 -4.73 20.53 -12.66
N HIS A 220 -4.65 19.25 -12.32
CA HIS A 220 -5.62 18.57 -11.44
C HIS A 220 -4.96 17.36 -10.77
N PHE A 221 -5.45 16.98 -9.58
CA PHE A 221 -5.01 15.75 -8.94
C PHE A 221 -5.65 14.52 -9.60
N THR A 222 -4.96 13.38 -9.57
CA THR A 222 -5.48 12.12 -10.12
C THR A 222 -6.86 11.75 -9.56
N ARG A 223 -7.12 12.03 -8.27
CA ARG A 223 -8.42 11.79 -7.62
C ARG A 223 -9.54 12.72 -8.12
N ASN A 224 -9.19 13.90 -8.62
CA ASN A 224 -10.10 14.89 -9.21
C ASN A 224 -10.16 14.78 -10.74
N CYS A 225 -9.51 13.77 -11.30
CA CYS A 225 -9.54 13.50 -12.73
C CYS A 225 -10.96 13.10 -13.14
N LYS A 226 -11.65 13.98 -13.86
CA LYS A 226 -12.97 13.71 -14.43
C LYS A 226 -12.94 12.70 -15.58
N VAL A 227 -11.73 12.34 -16.02
CA VAL A 227 -11.53 11.38 -17.10
C VAL A 227 -11.71 9.98 -16.54
N LYS A 228 -12.63 9.23 -17.09
CA LYS A 228 -12.88 7.84 -16.69
C LYS A 228 -11.66 6.98 -17.05
N TYR A 229 -10.96 6.48 -16.04
CA TYR A 229 -9.84 5.57 -16.21
C TYR A 229 -10.30 4.13 -16.04
N VAL A 230 -9.90 3.25 -16.96
CA VAL A 230 -10.25 1.84 -16.98
C VAL A 230 -9.00 1.04 -16.70
N ARG A 231 -9.02 0.21 -15.66
CA ARG A 231 -7.98 -0.79 -15.39
C ARG A 231 -8.37 -2.12 -16.01
N ASN A 232 -7.39 -2.86 -16.53
CA ASN A 232 -7.53 -4.16 -17.18
C ASN A 232 -8.74 -4.22 -18.12
N CYS A 233 -8.74 -3.34 -19.12
CA CYS A 233 -9.90 -3.21 -19.99
C CYS A 233 -10.20 -4.52 -20.73
N THR A 234 -11.43 -5.01 -20.64
CA THR A 234 -11.86 -6.26 -21.30
C THR A 234 -11.79 -6.23 -22.82
N LYS A 235 -11.62 -5.05 -23.43
CA LYS A 235 -11.53 -4.87 -24.88
C LYS A 235 -10.10 -4.94 -25.41
N CYS A 236 -9.13 -4.40 -24.66
CA CYS A 236 -7.74 -4.25 -25.11
C CYS A 236 -6.68 -4.84 -24.16
N GLY A 237 -7.06 -5.23 -22.95
CA GLY A 237 -6.18 -5.88 -21.95
C GLY A 237 -5.26 -4.93 -21.19
N LEU A 238 -5.35 -3.62 -21.42
CA LEU A 238 -4.46 -2.61 -20.83
C LEU A 238 -5.23 -1.58 -20.00
N ASP A 239 -4.49 -0.90 -19.13
CA ASP A 239 -4.95 0.25 -18.36
C ASP A 239 -4.88 1.52 -19.21
N HIS A 240 -6.00 2.25 -19.31
CA HIS A 240 -6.08 3.48 -20.11
C HIS A 240 -7.29 4.35 -19.76
N VAL A 241 -7.29 5.58 -20.26
CA VAL A 241 -8.46 6.47 -20.28
C VAL A 241 -9.53 5.90 -21.21
N GLN A 242 -10.79 5.74 -20.76
CA GLN A 242 -11.86 5.09 -21.53
C GLN A 242 -11.99 5.56 -22.99
N SER A 243 -11.84 6.86 -23.26
CA SER A 243 -11.93 7.42 -24.63
C SER A 243 -10.71 7.14 -25.52
N ARG A 244 -9.65 6.54 -24.97
CA ARG A 244 -8.39 6.23 -25.64
C ARG A 244 -8.13 4.72 -25.69
N CYS A 245 -9.19 3.92 -25.79
CA CYS A 245 -9.05 2.47 -25.91
C CYS A 245 -8.33 2.12 -27.21
N LEU A 246 -7.21 1.42 -27.11
CA LEU A 246 -6.43 0.99 -28.28
C LEU A 246 -7.20 0.04 -29.19
N ALA A 247 -8.21 -0.65 -28.66
CA ALA A 247 -9.06 -1.52 -29.45
C ALA A 247 -10.22 -0.77 -30.13
N PHE A 248 -10.35 0.55 -29.98
CA PHE A 248 -11.39 1.32 -30.66
C PHE A 248 -11.19 1.29 -32.17
N GLY A 249 -12.25 0.99 -32.93
CA GLY A 249 -12.19 0.83 -34.39
C GLY A 249 -11.69 -0.55 -34.85
N GLU A 250 -11.02 -1.32 -34.00
CA GLU A 250 -10.54 -2.67 -34.33
C GLU A 250 -11.70 -3.63 -34.59
N ARG A 251 -11.61 -4.39 -35.68
CA ARG A 251 -12.61 -5.42 -36.04
C ARG A 251 -12.11 -6.80 -35.66
N CYS A 252 -12.86 -7.47 -34.78
CA CYS A 252 -12.52 -8.81 -34.35
C CYS A 252 -12.71 -9.83 -35.49
N THR A 253 -11.66 -10.58 -35.78
CA THR A 253 -11.68 -11.68 -36.76
C THR A 253 -12.47 -12.91 -36.30
N LYS A 254 -12.63 -13.12 -34.98
CA LYS A 254 -13.40 -14.26 -34.43
C LYS A 254 -14.91 -14.06 -34.48
N CYS A 255 -15.40 -12.85 -34.16
CA CYS A 255 -16.84 -12.59 -34.05
C CYS A 255 -17.36 -11.51 -35.01
N GLY A 256 -16.49 -10.84 -35.76
CA GLY A 256 -16.86 -9.81 -36.73
C GLY A 256 -17.26 -8.46 -36.14
N LYS A 257 -17.44 -8.36 -34.81
CA LYS A 257 -17.80 -7.11 -34.10
C LYS A 257 -16.58 -6.21 -33.91
N THR A 258 -16.80 -4.91 -33.74
CA THR A 258 -15.74 -3.91 -33.53
C THR A 258 -15.44 -3.67 -32.04
N ASN A 259 -14.42 -2.85 -31.77
CA ASN A 259 -14.09 -2.29 -30.45
C ASN A 259 -13.53 -3.29 -29.42
N HIS A 260 -12.84 -4.35 -29.86
CA HIS A 260 -12.05 -5.25 -29.02
C HIS A 260 -11.06 -6.05 -29.88
N PHE A 261 -9.96 -6.51 -29.29
CA PHE A 261 -9.02 -7.39 -29.99
C PHE A 261 -9.49 -8.85 -30.04
N SER A 262 -9.15 -9.57 -31.11
CA SER A 262 -9.52 -10.98 -31.31
C SER A 262 -9.03 -11.95 -30.22
N TRP A 263 -7.90 -11.66 -29.58
CA TRP A 263 -7.36 -12.49 -28.50
C TRP A 263 -8.14 -12.33 -27.19
N LEU A 264 -8.86 -11.23 -27.01
CA LEU A 264 -9.74 -10.96 -25.86
C LEU A 264 -11.22 -11.27 -26.16
N CYS A 265 -11.52 -11.72 -27.38
CA CYS A 265 -12.87 -12.09 -27.76
C CYS A 265 -13.30 -13.37 -27.03
N GLN A 266 -14.32 -13.23 -26.18
CA GLN A 266 -14.92 -14.31 -25.40
C GLN A 266 -16.10 -14.98 -26.13
N VAL A 267 -16.39 -14.58 -27.38
CA VAL A 267 -17.48 -15.19 -28.14
C VAL A 267 -17.09 -16.64 -28.47
N PRO A 268 -17.92 -17.63 -28.12
CA PRO A 268 -17.66 -19.01 -28.46
C PRO A 268 -17.57 -19.19 -29.98
N VAL A 269 -16.55 -19.93 -30.42
CA VAL A 269 -16.33 -20.29 -31.82
C VAL A 269 -16.78 -21.73 -32.03
N VAL A 270 -17.65 -21.93 -33.02
CA VAL A 270 -17.99 -23.25 -33.55
C VAL A 270 -16.90 -23.65 -34.52
N LYS A 271 -16.28 -24.80 -34.29
CA LYS A 271 -15.31 -25.41 -35.22
C LYS A 271 -16.02 -26.39 -36.16
N ASP A 272 -15.61 -26.44 -37.42
CA ASP A 272 -16.19 -27.28 -38.48
C ASP A 272 -17.73 -27.35 -38.39
N CYS A 273 -18.37 -26.19 -38.55
CA CYS A 273 -19.82 -26.12 -38.41
C CYS A 273 -20.51 -27.07 -39.40
N SER A 274 -21.42 -27.92 -38.92
CA SER A 274 -22.18 -28.85 -39.78
C SER A 274 -23.01 -28.17 -40.88
N ARG A 275 -23.30 -26.87 -40.74
CA ARG A 275 -24.09 -26.10 -41.70
C ARG A 275 -23.27 -25.48 -42.82
N CYS A 276 -22.03 -25.04 -42.55
CA CYS A 276 -21.21 -24.32 -43.53
C CYS A 276 -19.79 -24.89 -43.72
N GLY A 277 -19.35 -25.80 -42.86
CA GLY A 277 -18.03 -26.44 -42.91
C GLY A 277 -16.84 -25.60 -42.50
N GLY A 278 -17.08 -24.39 -41.99
CA GLY A 278 -16.03 -23.48 -41.56
C GLY A 278 -16.14 -23.16 -40.08
N ASP A 279 -15.09 -22.52 -39.57
CA ASP A 279 -15.02 -22.01 -38.20
C ASP A 279 -15.64 -20.61 -38.13
N HIS A 280 -16.54 -20.37 -37.17
CA HIS A 280 -17.17 -19.07 -36.99
C HIS A 280 -17.72 -18.88 -35.57
N ALA A 281 -17.97 -17.64 -35.16
CA ALA A 281 -18.72 -17.37 -33.93
C ALA A 281 -20.13 -17.98 -33.99
N VAL A 282 -20.66 -18.49 -32.87
CA VAL A 282 -21.98 -19.15 -32.79
C VAL A 282 -23.10 -18.34 -33.49
N SER A 283 -23.08 -17.02 -33.36
CA SER A 283 -24.10 -16.13 -33.94
C SER A 283 -23.85 -15.70 -35.40
N ALA A 284 -22.78 -16.15 -36.04
CA ALA A 284 -22.31 -15.63 -37.32
C ALA A 284 -22.13 -16.74 -38.38
N CYS A 285 -22.95 -17.80 -38.34
CA CYS A 285 -22.88 -18.86 -39.34
C CYS A 285 -23.16 -18.31 -40.75
N PRO A 286 -22.24 -18.45 -41.73
CA PRO A 286 -22.45 -18.00 -43.11
C PRO A 286 -23.67 -18.62 -43.80
N ALA A 287 -24.09 -19.79 -43.34
CA ALA A 287 -25.26 -20.48 -43.87
C ALA A 287 -26.60 -19.94 -43.33
N GLN A 288 -26.58 -19.16 -42.25
CA GLN A 288 -27.80 -18.67 -41.61
C GLN A 288 -28.62 -17.81 -42.58
N GLY A 289 -29.90 -18.12 -42.72
CA GLY A 289 -30.83 -17.41 -43.61
C GLY A 289 -30.63 -17.70 -45.10
N ARG A 290 -29.59 -18.46 -45.50
CA ARG A 290 -29.39 -18.84 -46.90
C ARG A 290 -30.23 -20.07 -47.24
N MET A 291 -30.81 -20.06 -48.43
CA MET A 291 -31.51 -21.21 -49.01
C MET A 291 -30.52 -22.09 -49.76
N CYS A 292 -30.49 -23.38 -49.45
CA CYS A 292 -29.63 -24.32 -50.14
C CYS A 292 -30.14 -24.55 -51.57
N SER A 293 -29.29 -24.31 -52.57
CA SER A 293 -29.66 -24.50 -53.98
C SER A 293 -29.87 -25.96 -54.39
N ARG A 294 -29.46 -26.95 -53.57
CA ARG A 294 -29.69 -28.38 -53.83
C ARG A 294 -31.06 -28.87 -53.37
N CYS A 295 -31.53 -28.43 -52.20
CA CYS A 295 -32.74 -28.98 -51.58
C CYS A 295 -33.79 -27.94 -51.23
N ASN A 296 -33.51 -26.66 -51.51
CA ASN A 296 -34.35 -25.51 -51.21
C ASN A 296 -34.79 -25.43 -49.72
N LYS A 297 -33.96 -25.94 -48.81
CA LYS A 297 -34.14 -25.79 -47.35
C LYS A 297 -33.17 -24.74 -46.80
N PRO A 298 -33.55 -23.97 -45.76
CA PRO A 298 -32.70 -22.92 -45.22
C PRO A 298 -31.52 -23.45 -44.39
N ASN A 299 -30.61 -22.54 -44.01
CA ASN A 299 -29.63 -22.67 -42.93
C ASN A 299 -28.50 -23.70 -43.13
N HIS A 300 -28.14 -24.03 -44.37
CA HIS A 300 -26.92 -24.81 -44.68
C HIS A 300 -26.40 -24.48 -46.09
N LEU A 301 -25.10 -24.66 -46.32
CA LEU A 301 -24.49 -24.49 -47.64
C LEU A 301 -24.60 -25.77 -48.47
N LYS A 302 -24.49 -25.63 -49.79
CA LYS A 302 -24.63 -26.71 -50.77
C LYS A 302 -23.68 -27.86 -50.48
N GLU A 303 -22.47 -27.55 -50.04
CA GLU A 303 -21.36 -28.47 -49.77
C GLU A 303 -21.67 -29.40 -48.58
N LYS A 304 -22.48 -28.95 -47.61
CA LYS A 304 -22.90 -29.73 -46.43
C LYS A 304 -24.35 -30.23 -46.55
N CYS A 305 -24.97 -30.11 -47.72
CA CYS A 305 -26.32 -30.61 -47.97
C CYS A 305 -26.35 -32.14 -47.97
N VAL A 306 -27.11 -32.72 -47.04
CA VAL A 306 -27.29 -34.18 -46.91
C VAL A 306 -28.39 -34.76 -47.82
N SER A 307 -29.16 -33.89 -48.49
CA SER A 307 -30.16 -34.37 -49.45
C SER A 307 -29.47 -34.96 -50.68
N LYS A 308 -29.77 -36.23 -50.98
CA LYS A 308 -29.37 -36.87 -52.23
C LYS A 308 -29.95 -36.05 -53.40
N LEU A 309 -29.16 -35.81 -54.44
CA LEU A 309 -29.65 -35.23 -55.69
C LEU A 309 -30.78 -36.13 -56.20
N ASN A 310 -32.03 -35.67 -56.13
CA ASN A 310 -33.07 -36.24 -56.96
C ASN A 310 -32.80 -35.74 -58.37
N VAL A 311 -31.89 -36.42 -59.07
CA VAL A 311 -31.82 -36.34 -60.53
C VAL A 311 -33.11 -36.97 -61.02
N LYS A 312 -34.10 -36.14 -61.32
CA LYS A 312 -35.21 -36.57 -62.18
C LYS A 312 -34.64 -36.52 -63.59
N GLU A 313 -34.35 -37.70 -64.15
CA GLU A 313 -34.31 -37.92 -65.59
C GLU A 313 -35.70 -37.70 -66.19
#